data_AF-A0A4V0Z1D4-F1
#
_entry.id   AF-A0A4V0Z1D4-F1
#
_cell.length_a   1.000
_cell.length_b   1.000
_cell.length_c   1.000
_cell.angle_alpha   90.00
_cell.angle_beta   90.00
_cell.angle_gamma   90.00
#
_symmetry.space_group_name_H-M   'P 1'
#
loop_
_entity.id
_entity.type
_entity.pdbx_description
1 polymer ?
#
loop_
_entity_poly.entity_id
_entity_poly.type
_entity_poly.pdbx_seq_one_letter_code
_entity_poly.pdbx_strand_id
1 'polypeptide(L)'
;MKKTLAVLGLLATALLGLSACAAAASTDLVGVWGDPENEGSPSLEFTAGADDAEGEYSGTDGCNRVGGAYTVSGTTVDLGMMRSTLMFCEGVDTWLSEARTATLEGDALAFLDEDGQQIGTLARQSGS
;
A
#
# COMPACT_ATOMS: atom_id res chain seq x y z
N MET A 1 34.03 -29.77 -53.53
CA MET A 1 33.21 -28.55 -53.40
C MET A 1 32.46 -28.61 -52.08
N LYS A 2 32.59 -27.54 -51.28
CA LYS A 2 31.88 -27.08 -50.07
C LYS A 2 32.90 -26.58 -49.04
N LYS A 3 33.32 -25.33 -49.24
CA LYS A 3 34.01 -24.49 -48.26
C LYS A 3 32.95 -23.66 -47.54
N THR A 4 32.97 -23.63 -46.21
CA THR A 4 32.43 -22.54 -45.35
C THR A 4 32.76 -22.91 -43.89
N LEU A 5 33.82 -22.34 -43.29
CA LEU A 5 33.89 -21.09 -42.52
C LEU A 5 33.22 -21.21 -41.13
N ALA A 6 34.09 -21.24 -40.11
CA ALA A 6 33.76 -21.06 -38.70
C ALA A 6 33.34 -19.61 -38.43
N VAL A 7 32.34 -19.42 -37.57
CA VAL A 7 32.01 -18.12 -36.99
C VAL A 7 32.02 -18.27 -35.47
N LEU A 8 33.04 -17.67 -34.85
CA LEU A 8 33.05 -17.29 -33.45
C LEU A 8 31.97 -16.22 -33.24
N GLY A 9 31.02 -16.48 -32.35
CA GLY A 9 30.07 -15.48 -31.85
C GLY A 9 30.31 -15.25 -30.36
N LEU A 10 31.17 -14.29 -30.03
CA LEU A 10 31.19 -13.65 -28.71
C LEU A 10 30.12 -12.55 -28.73
N LEU A 11 29.04 -12.71 -27.98
CA LEU A 11 28.12 -11.62 -27.65
C LEU A 11 27.72 -11.75 -26.19
N ALA A 12 28.42 -10.99 -25.35
CA ALA A 12 28.04 -10.70 -23.98
C ALA A 12 26.82 -9.77 -24.02
N THR A 13 25.66 -10.26 -23.62
CA THR A 13 24.49 -9.43 -23.32
C THR A 13 24.39 -9.25 -21.82
N ALA A 14 24.63 -8.02 -21.40
CA ALA A 14 24.49 -7.55 -20.03
C ALA A 14 23.08 -7.85 -19.50
N LEU A 15 22.99 -8.52 -18.35
CA LEU A 15 21.79 -8.48 -17.53
C LEU A 15 21.69 -7.06 -16.94
N LEU A 16 20.90 -6.22 -17.60
CA LEU A 16 20.42 -4.97 -17.04
C LEU A 16 19.54 -5.30 -15.84
N GLY A 17 19.95 -4.83 -14.67
CA GLY A 17 19.26 -5.06 -13.40
C GLY A 17 17.87 -4.42 -13.41
N LEU A 18 16.84 -5.24 -13.17
CA LEU A 18 15.53 -4.76 -12.74
C LEU A 18 15.54 -4.64 -11.21
N SER A 19 16.04 -3.52 -10.70
CA SER A 19 15.95 -3.19 -9.26
C SER A 19 15.35 -1.80 -9.02
N ALA A 20 14.38 -1.41 -9.85
CA ALA A 20 13.70 -0.12 -9.74
C ALA A 20 12.27 -0.22 -9.18
N CYS A 21 11.81 -1.40 -8.75
CA CYS A 21 10.41 -1.61 -8.37
C CYS A 21 10.07 -1.20 -6.92
N ALA A 22 11.05 -0.81 -6.10
CA ALA A 22 10.81 -0.46 -4.70
C ALA A 22 10.47 1.03 -4.50
N ALA A 23 10.97 1.93 -5.36
CA ALA A 23 10.77 3.37 -5.19
C ALA A 23 9.42 3.88 -5.75
N ALA A 24 8.79 3.14 -6.67
CA ALA A 24 7.54 3.57 -7.29
C ALA A 24 6.31 3.37 -6.39
N ALA A 25 6.32 2.33 -5.55
CA ALA A 25 5.16 1.96 -4.74
C ALA A 25 4.87 2.95 -3.59
N SER A 26 5.86 3.73 -3.18
CA SER A 26 5.74 4.64 -2.05
C SER A 26 5.08 5.97 -2.45
N THR A 27 5.40 6.52 -3.62
CA THR A 27 4.68 7.67 -4.20
C THR A 27 3.23 7.35 -4.54
N ASP A 28 2.95 6.10 -4.91
CA ASP A 28 1.60 5.66 -5.25
C ASP A 28 0.71 5.51 -3.99
N LEU A 29 1.27 5.37 -2.78
CA LEU A 29 0.47 5.24 -1.56
C LEU A 29 -0.22 6.55 -1.14
N VAL A 30 0.45 7.69 -1.35
CA VAL A 30 -0.02 9.00 -0.89
C VAL A 30 -1.38 9.36 -1.48
N GLY A 31 -2.26 9.90 -0.63
CA GLY A 31 -3.61 10.30 -1.00
C GLY A 31 -4.69 9.59 -0.18
N VAL A 32 -5.93 9.70 -0.67
CA VAL A 32 -7.13 9.24 0.02
C VAL A 32 -7.58 7.89 -0.51
N TRP A 33 -7.96 7.01 0.42
CA TRP A 33 -8.42 5.65 0.20
C TRP A 33 -9.72 5.41 0.97
N GLY A 34 -10.67 4.74 0.33
CA GLY A 34 -12.02 4.53 0.87
C GLY A 34 -12.97 5.66 0.50
N ASP A 35 -14.01 5.83 1.32
CA ASP A 35 -15.09 6.80 1.09
C ASP A 35 -15.24 7.72 2.32
N PRO A 36 -14.50 8.84 2.38
CA PRO A 36 -14.56 9.78 3.50
C PRO A 36 -15.85 10.60 3.53
N GLU A 37 -16.64 10.63 2.44
CA GLU A 37 -17.90 11.37 2.37
C GLU A 37 -19.08 10.54 2.90
N ASN A 38 -18.95 9.21 2.92
CA ASN A 38 -19.98 8.31 3.43
C ASN A 38 -19.78 7.97 4.91
N GLU A 39 -20.67 8.48 5.77
CA GLU A 39 -20.68 8.15 7.20
C GLU A 39 -20.81 6.63 7.41
N GLY A 40 -20.07 6.09 8.39
CA GLY A 40 -20.04 4.66 8.67
C GLY A 40 -19.12 3.85 7.74
N SER A 41 -18.52 4.46 6.72
CA SER A 41 -17.53 3.79 5.86
C SER A 41 -16.09 4.06 6.32
N PRO A 42 -15.20 3.07 6.20
CA PRO A 42 -13.79 3.26 6.49
C PRO A 42 -13.10 4.09 5.39
N SER A 43 -12.18 4.96 5.80
CA SER A 43 -11.31 5.71 4.90
C SER A 43 -10.01 6.10 5.60
N LEU A 44 -8.92 6.18 4.82
CA LEU A 44 -7.61 6.64 5.27
C LEU A 44 -7.02 7.64 4.27
N GLU A 45 -6.36 8.66 4.77
CA GLU A 45 -5.51 9.56 4.00
C GLU A 45 -4.05 9.36 4.43
N PHE A 46 -3.17 9.06 3.47
CA PHE A 46 -1.73 8.90 3.66
C PHE A 46 -1.00 10.15 3.18
N THR A 47 -0.14 10.71 4.04
CA THR A 47 0.76 11.83 3.72
C THR A 47 2.21 11.35 3.77
N ALA A 48 3.03 11.71 2.78
CA ALA A 48 4.47 11.42 2.80
C ALA A 48 5.20 12.23 3.87
N GLY A 49 6.23 11.62 4.44
CA GLY A 49 7.21 12.26 5.31
C GLY A 49 8.30 12.99 4.52
N ALA A 50 9.52 13.00 5.06
CA ALA A 50 10.68 13.56 4.36
C ALA A 50 11.10 12.71 3.15
N ASP A 51 10.87 11.41 3.23
CA ASP A 51 11.04 10.42 2.17
C ASP A 51 9.69 9.76 1.90
N ASP A 52 9.37 9.45 0.63
CA ASP A 52 8.07 8.87 0.27
C ASP A 52 7.85 7.46 0.87
N ALA A 53 8.92 6.81 1.36
CA ALA A 53 8.88 5.48 1.97
C ALA A 53 8.41 5.46 3.43
N GLU A 54 8.10 6.61 4.01
CA GLU A 54 7.55 6.74 5.36
C GLU A 54 6.63 7.97 5.46
N GLY A 55 5.79 8.01 6.48
CA GLY A 55 4.91 9.15 6.67
C GLY A 55 3.87 8.93 7.74
N GLU A 56 2.76 9.67 7.64
CA GLU A 56 1.63 9.57 8.56
C GLU A 56 0.34 9.28 7.80
N TYR A 57 -0.56 8.58 8.47
CA TYR A 57 -1.93 8.39 8.00
C TYR A 57 -2.93 8.78 9.07
N SER A 58 -4.11 9.19 8.62
CA SER A 58 -5.27 9.47 9.48
C SER A 58 -6.57 9.11 8.78
N GLY A 59 -7.62 8.85 9.53
CA GLY A 59 -8.92 8.55 8.95
C GLY A 59 -9.92 8.00 9.95
N THR A 60 -10.80 7.13 9.45
CA THR A 60 -11.88 6.50 10.22
C THR A 60 -12.02 5.03 9.84
N ASP A 61 -12.35 4.17 10.81
CA ASP A 61 -12.80 2.80 10.53
C ASP A 61 -14.32 2.72 10.27
N GLY A 62 -14.97 3.88 10.15
CA GLY A 62 -16.43 4.03 10.05
C GLY A 62 -17.06 4.48 11.36
N CYS A 63 -16.49 4.14 12.51
CA CYS A 63 -16.96 4.56 13.83
C CYS A 63 -15.91 5.38 14.58
N ASN A 64 -14.69 4.86 14.66
CA ASN A 64 -13.55 5.38 15.39
C ASN A 64 -12.60 6.16 14.50
N ARG A 65 -11.92 7.14 15.10
CA ARG A 65 -10.87 7.89 14.44
C ARG A 65 -9.59 7.09 14.58
N VAL A 66 -8.93 6.83 13.46
CA VAL A 66 -7.70 6.02 13.39
C VAL A 66 -6.55 6.84 12.81
N GLY A 67 -5.32 6.48 13.15
CA GLY A 67 -4.14 7.11 12.55
C GLY A 67 -2.83 6.63 13.16
N GLY A 68 -1.72 6.89 12.48
CA GLY A 68 -0.41 6.39 12.87
C GLY A 68 0.69 6.87 11.93
N ALA A 69 1.91 6.43 12.21
CA ALA A 69 3.01 6.52 11.26
C ALA A 69 3.03 5.23 10.42
N TYR A 70 3.48 5.32 9.17
CA TYR A 70 3.68 4.15 8.31
C TYR A 70 5.08 4.11 7.73
N THR A 71 5.47 2.91 7.28
CA THR A 71 6.64 2.71 6.41
C THR A 71 6.29 1.81 5.23
N VAL A 72 7.02 1.94 4.12
CA VAL A 72 6.79 1.19 2.88
C VAL A 72 8.02 0.37 2.52
N SER A 73 7.79 -0.91 2.20
CA SER A 73 8.81 -1.81 1.67
C SER A 73 8.27 -2.55 0.44
N GLY A 74 8.68 -2.10 -0.75
CA GLY A 74 8.03 -2.57 -1.99
C GLY A 74 6.56 -2.18 -1.98
N THR A 75 5.65 -3.15 -2.15
CA THR A 75 4.20 -2.92 -2.10
C THR A 75 3.59 -3.09 -0.71
N THR A 76 4.39 -3.46 0.29
CA THR A 76 3.91 -3.65 1.66
C THR A 76 4.02 -2.35 2.44
N VAL A 77 2.92 -1.99 3.10
CA VAL A 77 2.81 -0.86 4.02
C VAL A 77 2.69 -1.41 5.44
N ASP A 78 3.60 -1.03 6.31
CA ASP A 78 3.50 -1.29 7.75
C ASP A 78 2.83 -0.07 8.41
N LEU A 79 1.70 -0.26 9.09
CA LEU A 79 0.91 0.80 9.73
C LEU A 79 1.40 1.17 11.13
N GLY A 80 2.47 0.52 11.60
CA GLY A 80 3.10 0.75 12.89
C GLY A 80 2.12 0.62 14.05
N MET A 81 2.34 1.45 15.07
CA MET A 81 1.37 1.56 16.17
C MET A 81 0.20 2.45 15.77
N MET A 82 -0.91 1.82 15.39
CA MET A 82 -2.17 2.52 15.14
C MET A 82 -2.75 3.07 16.45
N ARG A 83 -3.13 4.34 16.42
CA ARG A 83 -3.95 4.99 17.45
C ARG A 83 -5.41 4.90 16.99
N SER A 84 -6.31 4.60 17.92
CA SER A 84 -7.75 4.59 17.66
C SER A 84 -8.53 5.16 18.85
N THR A 85 -9.73 5.69 18.60
CA THR A 85 -10.72 5.95 19.64
C THR A 85 -11.48 4.69 20.02
N LEU A 86 -12.29 4.74 21.09
CA LEU A 86 -13.11 3.60 21.55
C LEU A 86 -14.58 3.99 21.66
N MET A 87 -15.14 4.53 20.57
CA MET A 87 -16.56 4.80 20.42
C MET A 87 -17.30 3.51 20.04
N PHE A 88 -18.56 3.43 20.46
CA PHE A 88 -19.48 2.38 20.03
C PHE A 88 -20.47 2.97 19.02
N CYS A 89 -20.58 2.34 17.86
CA CYS A 89 -21.54 2.69 16.81
C CYS A 89 -22.33 1.44 16.44
N GLU A 90 -23.65 1.49 16.58
CA GLU A 90 -24.50 0.35 16.26
C GLU A 90 -24.48 0.06 14.75
N GLY A 91 -24.21 -1.18 14.37
CA GLY A 91 -24.26 -1.65 12.99
C GLY A 91 -23.05 -1.26 12.12
N VAL A 92 -21.99 -0.69 12.68
CA VAL A 92 -20.74 -0.38 11.96
C VAL A 92 -19.73 -1.50 12.20
N ASP A 93 -19.16 -2.01 11.11
CA ASP A 93 -18.03 -2.94 11.17
C ASP A 93 -16.72 -2.17 11.21
N THR A 94 -16.01 -2.27 12.33
CA THR A 94 -14.77 -1.53 12.60
C THR A 94 -13.51 -2.32 12.25
N TRP A 95 -13.59 -3.26 11.31
CA TRP A 95 -12.48 -4.15 10.92
C TRP A 95 -11.15 -3.41 10.70
N LEU A 96 -11.17 -2.17 10.17
CA LEU A 96 -9.94 -1.43 9.87
C LEU A 96 -9.10 -1.12 11.13
N SER A 97 -9.71 -1.04 12.32
CA SER A 97 -8.97 -0.89 13.58
C SER A 97 -8.10 -2.10 13.93
N GLU A 98 -8.32 -3.25 13.30
CA GLU A 98 -7.51 -4.47 13.50
C GLU A 98 -6.31 -4.55 12.55
N ALA A 99 -6.24 -3.66 11.56
CA ALA A 99 -5.19 -3.68 10.55
C ALA A 99 -3.79 -3.47 11.17
N ARG A 100 -2.81 -4.18 10.60
CA ARG A 100 -1.38 -4.05 10.92
C ARG A 100 -0.57 -3.71 9.69
N THR A 101 -0.87 -4.36 8.58
CA THR A 101 -0.21 -4.11 7.30
C THR A 101 -1.22 -3.90 6.20
N ALA A 102 -0.77 -3.32 5.10
CA ALA A 102 -1.52 -3.28 3.85
C ALA A 102 -0.63 -3.66 2.67
N THR A 103 -1.23 -4.16 1.60
CA THR A 103 -0.56 -4.40 0.32
C THR A 103 -1.18 -3.50 -0.74
N LEU A 104 -0.32 -2.74 -1.44
CA LEU A 104 -0.69 -1.91 -2.55
C LEU A 104 -0.84 -2.73 -3.83
N GLU A 105 -2.07 -2.75 -4.36
CA GLU A 105 -2.48 -3.49 -5.55
C GLU A 105 -3.10 -2.54 -6.58
N GLY A 106 -2.27 -1.62 -7.11
CA GLY A 106 -2.71 -0.58 -8.04
C GLY A 106 -3.58 0.46 -7.34
N ASP A 107 -4.89 0.44 -7.63
CA ASP A 107 -5.88 1.34 -7.02
C ASP A 107 -6.65 0.69 -5.86
N ALA A 108 -6.10 -0.37 -5.28
CA ALA A 108 -6.62 -1.00 -4.06
C ALA A 108 -5.52 -1.15 -3.00
N LEU A 109 -5.89 -0.96 -1.73
CA LEU A 109 -5.10 -1.34 -0.56
C LEU A 109 -5.79 -2.51 0.14
N ALA A 110 -5.18 -3.68 0.13
CA ALA A 110 -5.64 -4.85 0.88
C ALA A 110 -5.02 -4.84 2.28
N PHE A 111 -5.84 -4.76 3.33
CA PHE A 111 -5.41 -4.68 4.72
C PHE A 111 -5.40 -6.06 5.37
N LEU A 112 -4.37 -6.30 6.18
CA LEU A 112 -4.16 -7.56 6.90
C LEU A 112 -4.03 -7.30 8.40
N ASP A 113 -4.56 -8.24 9.19
CA ASP A 113 -4.45 -8.25 10.64
C ASP A 113 -3.07 -8.76 11.14
N GLU A 114 -2.96 -8.98 12.45
CA GLU A 114 -1.74 -9.47 13.12
C GLU A 114 -1.35 -10.90 12.72
N ASP A 115 -2.34 -11.72 12.34
CA ASP A 115 -2.12 -13.09 11.88
C ASP A 115 -1.80 -13.15 10.36
N GLY A 116 -1.84 -12.00 9.68
CA GLY A 116 -1.62 -11.88 8.23
C GLY A 116 -2.84 -12.32 7.42
N GLN A 117 -4.03 -12.34 8.00
CA GLN A 117 -5.27 -12.57 7.27
C GLN A 117 -5.77 -11.25 6.68
N GLN A 118 -6.19 -11.28 5.42
CA GLN A 118 -6.83 -10.11 4.80
C GLN A 118 -8.21 -9.87 5.43
N ILE A 119 -8.41 -8.67 5.96
CA ILE A 119 -9.63 -8.27 6.71
C ILE A 119 -10.47 -7.22 5.97
N GLY A 120 -9.92 -6.58 4.94
CA GLY A 120 -10.66 -5.62 4.14
C GLY A 120 -9.82 -4.98 3.04
N THR A 121 -10.47 -4.13 2.25
CA THR A 121 -9.84 -3.42 1.15
C THR A 121 -10.39 -2.00 1.08
N LEU A 122 -9.52 -1.03 0.83
CA LEU A 122 -9.92 0.33 0.46
C LEU A 122 -9.52 0.61 -1.00
N ALA A 123 -10.44 1.14 -1.79
CA ALA A 123 -10.14 1.62 -3.13
C ALA A 123 -9.54 3.02 -3.07
N ARG A 124 -8.65 3.37 -4.01
CA ARG A 124 -8.17 4.74 -4.15
C ARG A 124 -9.35 5.64 -4.48
N GLN A 125 -9.46 6.77 -3.80
CA GLN A 125 -10.42 7.78 -4.18
C GLN A 125 -9.96 8.42 -5.49
N SER A 126 -10.66 8.13 -6.58
CA SER A 126 -10.47 8.84 -7.84
C SER A 126 -10.80 10.31 -7.62
N GLY A 127 -9.82 11.20 -7.81
CA GLY A 127 -10.03 12.64 -7.65
C GLY A 127 -11.21 13.12 -8.50
N SER A 128 -12.19 13.74 -7.84
CA SER A 128 -13.32 14.41 -8.49
C SER A 128 -12.89 15.67 -9.24
#